data_AF-A0A915D387-F1
#
_entry.id   AF-A0A915D387-F1
#
_cell.length_a   1.000
_cell.length_b   1.000
_cell.length_c   1.000
_cell.angle_alpha   90.00
_cell.angle_beta   90.00
_cell.angle_gamma   90.00
#
_symmetry.space_group_name_H-M   'P 1'
#
loop_
_entity.id
_entity.type
_entity.pdbx_description
1 polymer ?
#
loop_
_entity_poly.entity_id
_entity_poly.type
_entity_poly.pdbx_seq_one_letter_code
_entity_poly.pdbx_strand_id
1 'polypeptide(L)'
;MLQYFLPRIPKNRGPVNRPREFVWLQQKLSTYRFVYDFRSVLPYTFLVGLICLSLSTFLYILSSQAGTEVVIDYTNCRFYNMNLCDVDFTLDQDFDGDIELHYGLDGFFQNSRAYLRSRDDSQLVGQVSSIGHCQQNSPNYYNENEGSPVVPCGVVAGSLFNDSFELLQNFKLVPLTPKGINVDKLRKRKYRNPKLCKYTPVLDLSMLFSQPLGKGLSKTWEMLKQAWHFRTWT
;
A
#
# COMPACT_ATOMS: atom_id res chain seq x y z
N MET A 1 70.89 66.48 -25.58
CA MET A 1 69.47 66.67 -25.20
C MET A 1 68.64 66.23 -26.40
N LEU A 2 67.95 65.10 -26.30
CA LEU A 2 66.68 64.74 -26.97
C LEU A 2 66.37 63.28 -26.62
N GLN A 3 65.44 63.13 -25.67
CA GLN A 3 64.95 61.87 -25.13
C GLN A 3 63.68 61.52 -25.90
N TYR A 4 63.72 60.48 -26.73
CA TYR A 4 62.54 60.02 -27.45
C TYR A 4 61.84 58.93 -26.63
N PHE A 5 60.66 59.26 -26.15
CA PHE A 5 59.69 58.37 -25.52
C PHE A 5 59.28 57.28 -26.54
N LEU A 6 59.62 56.02 -26.27
CA LEU A 6 59.02 54.89 -26.98
C LEU A 6 57.67 54.57 -26.32
N PRO A 7 56.54 54.61 -27.06
CA PRO A 7 55.23 54.29 -26.50
C PRO A 7 55.12 52.79 -26.18
N ARG A 8 54.49 52.45 -25.04
CA ARG A 8 54.19 51.05 -24.70
C ARG A 8 53.10 50.50 -25.62
N ILE A 9 53.43 49.45 -26.35
CA ILE A 9 52.51 48.68 -27.19
C ILE A 9 51.45 48.01 -26.28
N PRO A 10 50.14 48.12 -26.58
CA PRO A 10 49.10 47.50 -25.77
C PRO A 10 49.15 45.96 -25.86
N LYS A 11 48.93 45.27 -24.73
CA LYS A 11 48.75 43.81 -24.70
C LYS A 11 47.55 43.43 -25.57
N ASN A 12 47.81 42.73 -26.68
CA ASN A 12 46.81 42.23 -27.62
C ASN A 12 45.68 41.49 -26.87
N ARG A 13 44.48 42.07 -26.85
CA ARG A 13 43.25 41.29 -26.66
C ARG A 13 43.05 40.51 -27.95
N GLY A 14 42.86 39.19 -27.85
CA GLY A 14 42.59 38.34 -29.01
C GLY A 14 41.39 38.83 -29.83
N PRO A 15 41.22 38.34 -31.07
CA PRO A 15 40.22 38.84 -32.02
C PRO A 15 38.80 38.84 -31.41
N VAL A 16 38.04 39.91 -31.69
CA VAL A 16 36.80 40.33 -30.99
C VAL A 16 35.69 39.27 -30.97
N ASN A 17 35.76 38.24 -31.83
CA ASN A 17 34.77 37.16 -31.94
C ASN A 17 35.34 35.77 -31.63
N ARG A 18 36.52 35.66 -31.00
CA ARG A 18 37.05 34.34 -30.62
C ARG A 18 36.30 33.79 -29.41
N PRO A 19 35.70 32.59 -29.49
CA PRO A 19 35.12 31.94 -28.32
C PRO A 19 36.19 31.61 -27.29
N ARG A 20 35.83 31.68 -26.01
CA ARG A 20 36.79 31.49 -24.90
C ARG A 20 37.35 30.07 -24.92
N GLU A 21 38.65 29.95 -24.73
CA GLU A 21 39.38 28.67 -24.77
C GLU A 21 39.29 27.91 -23.44
N PHE A 22 38.07 27.61 -22.98
CA PHE A 22 37.84 26.75 -21.82
C PHE A 22 37.60 25.31 -22.25
N VAL A 23 38.15 24.35 -21.49
CA VAL A 23 38.01 22.90 -21.74
C VAL A 23 36.54 22.47 -21.84
N TRP A 24 35.67 23.05 -21.01
CA TRP A 24 34.22 22.86 -21.08
C TRP A 24 33.61 23.39 -22.39
N LEU A 25 33.88 24.65 -22.73
CA LEU A 25 33.32 25.28 -23.93
C LEU A 25 33.82 24.65 -25.23
N GLN A 26 35.04 24.12 -25.21
CA GLN A 26 35.63 23.39 -26.34
C GLN A 26 35.28 21.91 -26.35
N GLN A 27 34.49 21.43 -25.38
CA GLN A 27 34.11 20.02 -25.26
C GLN A 27 35.31 19.05 -25.21
N LYS A 28 36.40 19.48 -24.55
CA LYS A 28 37.64 18.70 -24.38
C LYS A 28 37.80 18.13 -22.97
N LEU A 29 36.70 17.94 -22.25
CA LEU A 29 36.75 17.34 -20.93
C LEU A 29 37.35 15.94 -21.00
N SER A 30 38.07 15.53 -19.95
CA SER A 30 38.50 14.15 -19.79
C SER A 30 37.25 13.28 -19.65
N THR A 31 37.07 12.35 -20.58
CA THR A 31 35.94 11.43 -20.59
C THR A 31 36.45 10.00 -20.65
N TYR A 32 35.90 9.14 -19.81
CA TYR A 32 36.04 7.71 -20.00
C TYR A 32 35.18 7.27 -21.19
N ARG A 33 35.82 6.66 -22.18
CA ARG A 33 35.13 6.07 -23.33
C ARG A 33 35.21 4.56 -23.22
N PHE A 34 34.10 3.94 -22.85
CA PHE A 34 33.97 2.49 -22.88
C PHE A 34 33.79 2.03 -24.32
N VAL A 35 34.63 1.09 -24.74
CA VAL A 35 34.48 0.41 -26.03
C VAL A 35 33.96 -0.98 -25.73
N TYR A 36 32.70 -1.21 -26.10
CA TYR A 36 32.04 -2.49 -25.93
C TYR A 36 32.37 -3.36 -27.14
N ASP A 37 33.35 -4.22 -26.97
CA ASP A 37 33.71 -5.25 -27.95
C ASP A 37 33.28 -6.61 -27.40
N PHE A 38 33.13 -7.60 -28.27
CA PHE A 38 32.74 -8.96 -27.89
C PHE A 38 33.69 -9.53 -26.82
N ARG A 39 34.98 -9.22 -26.91
CA ARG A 39 36.01 -9.66 -25.96
C ARG A 39 35.84 -9.07 -24.55
N SER A 40 35.27 -7.86 -24.42
CA SER A 40 35.06 -7.22 -23.11
C SER A 40 33.69 -7.54 -22.52
N VAL A 41 32.67 -7.65 -23.36
CA VAL A 41 31.29 -7.88 -22.92
C VAL A 41 31.05 -9.33 -22.52
N LEU A 42 31.57 -10.29 -23.28
CA LEU A 42 31.34 -11.71 -23.05
C LEU A 42 31.71 -12.18 -21.63
N PRO A 43 32.91 -11.94 -21.08
CA PRO A 43 33.25 -12.37 -19.73
C PRO A 43 32.37 -11.71 -18.66
N TYR A 44 32.01 -10.43 -18.85
CA TYR A 44 31.11 -9.72 -17.94
C TYR A 44 29.72 -10.35 -17.92
N THR A 45 29.16 -10.66 -19.10
CA THR A 45 27.84 -11.32 -19.19
C THR A 45 27.83 -12.71 -18.57
N PHE A 46 28.90 -13.50 -18.74
CA PHE A 46 29.02 -14.80 -18.08
C PHE A 46 29.09 -14.68 -16.56
N LEU A 47 29.85 -13.71 -16.04
CA LEU A 47 29.94 -13.47 -14.59
C LEU A 47 28.59 -13.09 -13.98
N VAL A 48 27.89 -12.13 -14.61
CA VAL A 48 26.55 -11.72 -14.17
C VAL A 48 25.57 -12.89 -14.26
N GLY A 49 25.63 -13.68 -15.34
CA GLY A 49 24.83 -14.89 -15.50
C GLY A 49 25.02 -15.89 -14.36
N LEU A 50 26.26 -16.17 -13.96
CA LEU A 50 26.56 -17.08 -12.85
C LEU A 50 26.00 -16.57 -11.51
N ILE A 51 26.08 -15.26 -11.26
CA ILE A 51 25.51 -14.65 -10.05
C ILE A 51 23.98 -14.74 -10.06
N CYS A 52 23.34 -14.48 -11.20
CA CYS A 52 21.89 -14.59 -11.31
C CYS A 52 21.41 -16.04 -11.16
N LEU A 53 22.13 -17.02 -11.71
CA LEU A 53 21.78 -18.44 -11.58
C LEU A 53 21.92 -18.93 -10.14
N SER A 54 22.98 -18.52 -9.43
CA SER A 54 23.15 -18.89 -8.02
C SER A 54 22.06 -18.26 -7.15
N LEU A 55 21.76 -16.97 -7.35
CA LEU A 55 20.69 -16.28 -6.64
C LEU A 55 19.32 -16.89 -6.95
N SER A 56 19.05 -17.24 -8.21
CA SER A 56 17.79 -17.87 -8.61
C SER A 56 17.60 -19.23 -7.96
N THR A 57 18.64 -20.06 -7.92
CA THR A 57 18.58 -21.39 -7.30
C THR A 57 18.39 -21.26 -5.79
N PHE A 58 19.09 -20.33 -5.16
CA PHE A 58 18.96 -20.03 -3.74
C PHE A 58 17.55 -19.58 -3.37
N LEU A 59 16.98 -18.63 -4.12
CA LEU A 59 15.61 -18.15 -3.90
C LEU A 59 14.56 -19.24 -4.17
N TYR A 60 14.76 -20.10 -5.17
CA TYR A 60 13.86 -21.21 -5.47
C TYR A 60 13.79 -22.24 -4.31
N ILE A 61 14.94 -22.59 -3.74
CA ILE A 61 14.99 -23.49 -2.58
C ILE A 61 14.28 -22.85 -1.39
N LEU A 62 14.55 -21.57 -1.11
CA LEU A 62 13.87 -20.85 -0.04
C LEU A 62 12.36 -20.79 -0.26
N SER A 63 11.88 -20.49 -1.47
CA SER A 63 10.45 -20.45 -1.75
C SER A 63 9.79 -21.82 -1.63
N SER A 64 10.49 -22.90 -1.99
CA SER A 64 9.95 -24.26 -1.89
C SER A 64 9.72 -24.72 -0.45
N GLN A 65 10.44 -24.13 0.52
CA GLN A 65 10.29 -24.43 1.94
C GLN A 65 9.33 -23.48 2.65
N ALA A 66 9.02 -22.33 2.05
CA ALA A 66 8.41 -21.20 2.76
C ALA A 66 6.87 -21.14 2.72
N GLY A 67 6.17 -22.02 2.01
CA GLY A 67 4.71 -21.92 2.02
C GLY A 67 3.98 -23.08 1.35
N THR A 68 3.31 -23.87 2.17
CA THR A 68 2.12 -24.61 1.75
C THR A 68 0.96 -23.61 1.72
N GLU A 69 0.32 -23.42 0.58
CA GLU A 69 -0.91 -22.65 0.47
C GLU A 69 -2.05 -23.57 0.00
N VAL A 70 -3.24 -23.35 0.53
CA VAL A 70 -4.45 -24.03 0.07
C VAL A 70 -5.45 -22.94 -0.28
N VAL A 71 -5.84 -22.92 -1.56
CA VAL A 71 -6.79 -21.94 -2.11
C VAL A 71 -8.11 -22.65 -2.35
N ILE A 72 -9.17 -22.12 -1.76
CA ILE A 72 -10.52 -22.68 -1.82
C ILE A 72 -11.45 -21.65 -2.43
N ASP A 73 -12.06 -21.98 -3.56
CA ASP A 73 -13.09 -21.17 -4.19
C ASP A 73 -14.48 -21.52 -3.63
N TYR A 74 -15.10 -20.58 -2.94
CA TYR A 74 -16.44 -20.72 -2.34
C TYR A 74 -17.53 -19.95 -3.13
N THR A 75 -17.24 -19.48 -4.35
CA THR A 75 -18.18 -18.67 -5.15
C THR A 75 -19.51 -19.41 -5.43
N ASN A 76 -19.43 -20.70 -5.75
CA ASN A 76 -20.60 -21.54 -6.06
C ASN A 76 -21.09 -22.35 -4.87
N CYS A 77 -20.89 -21.83 -3.66
CA CYS A 77 -21.27 -22.55 -2.45
C CYS A 77 -22.79 -22.69 -2.31
N ARG A 78 -23.23 -23.87 -1.89
CA ARG A 78 -24.65 -24.18 -1.72
C ARG A 78 -25.10 -23.74 -0.33
N PHE A 79 -25.81 -22.63 -0.26
CA PHE A 79 -26.30 -22.10 1.02
C PHE A 79 -27.33 -23.03 1.66
N TYR A 80 -27.01 -23.56 2.84
CA TYR A 80 -27.99 -24.17 3.73
C TYR A 80 -28.62 -23.07 4.60
N ASN A 81 -29.94 -23.04 4.71
CA ASN A 81 -30.68 -22.02 5.49
C ASN A 81 -30.30 -20.57 5.15
N MET A 82 -30.17 -20.27 3.85
CA MET A 82 -30.07 -18.94 3.25
C MET A 82 -28.89 -18.04 3.63
N ASN A 83 -27.89 -18.45 4.44
CA ASN A 83 -26.69 -17.63 4.71
C ASN A 83 -25.43 -18.42 5.12
N LEU A 84 -25.50 -19.76 5.26
CA LEU A 84 -24.36 -20.56 5.72
C LEU A 84 -23.79 -21.38 4.55
N CYS A 85 -22.49 -21.25 4.34
CA CYS A 85 -21.72 -21.95 3.32
C CYS A 85 -20.68 -22.84 4.00
N ASP A 86 -20.83 -24.16 3.85
CA ASP A 86 -19.88 -25.15 4.36
C ASP A 86 -19.06 -25.71 3.20
N VAL A 87 -17.74 -25.62 3.30
CA VAL A 87 -16.80 -26.15 2.31
C VAL A 87 -15.78 -27.04 3.02
N ASP A 88 -15.84 -28.34 2.71
CA ASP A 88 -14.88 -29.31 3.22
C ASP A 88 -13.62 -29.30 2.36
N PHE A 89 -12.46 -29.30 3.02
CA PHE A 89 -11.16 -29.40 2.36
C PHE A 89 -10.21 -30.28 3.16
N THR A 90 -9.20 -30.82 2.48
CA THR A 90 -8.16 -31.66 3.08
C THR A 90 -6.81 -30.97 2.94
N LEU A 91 -5.96 -31.12 3.96
CA LEU A 91 -4.58 -30.64 3.93
C LEU A 91 -3.67 -31.81 3.55
N ASP A 92 -2.92 -31.67 2.46
CA ASP A 92 -1.97 -32.70 2.00
C ASP A 92 -0.72 -32.80 2.89
N GLN A 93 -0.38 -31.69 3.55
CA GLN A 93 0.79 -31.55 4.41
C GLN A 93 0.43 -30.70 5.64
N ASP A 94 1.15 -30.92 6.73
CA ASP A 94 1.01 -30.13 7.95
C ASP A 94 1.62 -28.74 7.74
N PHE A 95 0.88 -27.71 8.16
CA PHE A 95 1.33 -26.33 8.13
C PHE A 95 2.22 -26.09 9.35
N ASP A 96 3.52 -25.87 9.13
CA ASP A 96 4.46 -25.52 10.19
C ASP A 96 4.61 -23.99 10.29
N GLY A 97 4.57 -23.46 11.52
CA GLY A 97 4.67 -22.03 11.79
C GLY A 97 3.35 -21.26 11.92
N ASP A 98 3.40 -19.96 11.62
CA ASP A 98 2.26 -19.06 11.76
C ASP A 98 1.29 -19.19 10.57
N ILE A 99 0.04 -19.56 10.85
CA ILE A 99 -1.00 -19.75 9.85
C ILE A 99 -1.77 -18.45 9.65
N GLU A 100 -1.90 -18.03 8.39
CA GLU A 100 -2.67 -16.85 8.00
C GLU A 100 -3.86 -17.25 7.12
N LEU A 101 -5.03 -16.66 7.41
CA LEU A 101 -6.22 -16.80 6.58
C LEU A 101 -6.37 -15.55 5.72
N HIS A 102 -6.34 -15.75 4.40
CA HIS A 102 -6.54 -14.70 3.40
C HIS A 102 -7.83 -14.94 2.62
N TYR A 103 -8.53 -13.88 2.27
CA TYR A 103 -9.64 -13.94 1.32
C TYR A 103 -9.24 -13.22 0.03
N GLY A 104 -9.55 -13.85 -1.10
CA GLY A 104 -9.34 -13.30 -2.44
C GLY A 104 -10.66 -12.92 -3.08
N LEU A 105 -10.67 -11.81 -3.82
CA LEU A 105 -11.79 -11.40 -4.67
C LEU A 105 -11.30 -11.37 -6.12
N ASP A 106 -11.99 -12.06 -7.01
CA ASP A 106 -11.76 -11.96 -8.45
C ASP A 106 -12.78 -11.01 -9.11
N GLY A 107 -12.38 -10.35 -10.19
CA GLY A 107 -13.21 -9.37 -10.90
C GLY A 107 -13.46 -8.05 -10.13
N PHE A 108 -12.76 -7.80 -9.02
CA PHE A 108 -12.91 -6.59 -8.21
C PHE A 108 -11.76 -5.58 -8.43
N PHE A 109 -12.03 -4.49 -9.16
CA PHE A 109 -11.01 -3.52 -9.59
C PHE A 109 -10.71 -2.42 -8.55
N GLN A 110 -10.07 -2.79 -7.44
CA GLN A 110 -9.66 -1.83 -6.38
C GLN A 110 -8.70 -0.73 -6.88
N ASN A 111 -7.91 -1.00 -7.92
CA ASN A 111 -6.93 -0.06 -8.45
C ASN A 111 -7.53 1.02 -9.38
N SER A 112 -8.84 0.99 -9.63
CA SER A 112 -9.50 2.01 -10.45
C SER A 112 -9.36 3.39 -9.82
N ARG A 113 -8.99 4.40 -10.63
CA ARG A 113 -8.82 5.79 -10.16
C ARG A 113 -10.09 6.34 -9.50
N ALA A 114 -11.27 5.98 -9.99
CA ALA A 114 -12.54 6.42 -9.41
C ALA A 114 -12.79 5.78 -8.05
N TYR A 115 -12.49 4.48 -7.92
CA TYR A 115 -12.60 3.75 -6.66
C TYR A 115 -11.65 4.32 -5.61
N LEU A 116 -10.35 4.44 -5.94
CA LEU A 116 -9.33 4.97 -5.03
C LEU A 116 -9.60 6.41 -4.54
N ARG A 117 -10.28 7.22 -5.36
CA ARG A 117 -10.64 8.61 -5.02
C ARG A 117 -11.93 8.71 -4.19
N SER A 118 -12.78 7.69 -4.19
CA SER A 118 -14.09 7.72 -3.51
C SER A 118 -13.94 7.36 -2.03
N ARG A 119 -13.20 8.18 -1.30
CA ARG A 119 -13.01 8.13 0.16
C ARG A 119 -12.52 9.47 0.69
N ASP A 120 -12.72 9.74 1.97
CA ASP A 120 -12.14 10.90 2.65
C ASP A 120 -11.17 10.49 3.76
N ASP A 121 -9.88 10.76 3.53
CA ASP A 121 -8.81 10.43 4.48
C ASP A 121 -8.94 11.24 5.80
N SER A 122 -9.61 12.40 5.78
CA SER A 122 -9.82 13.23 6.98
C SER A 122 -10.78 12.57 7.97
N GLN A 123 -11.79 11.86 7.44
CA GLN A 123 -12.71 11.05 8.23
C GLN A 123 -11.99 9.88 8.90
N LEU A 124 -11.02 9.25 8.22
CA LEU A 124 -10.22 8.16 8.77
C LEU A 124 -9.39 8.61 10.00
N VAL A 125 -9.03 9.89 10.04
CA VAL A 125 -8.30 10.52 11.17
C VAL A 125 -9.26 11.06 12.25
N GLY A 126 -10.58 10.85 12.10
CA GLY A 126 -11.59 11.19 13.10
C GLY A 126 -12.25 12.57 12.90
N GLN A 127 -12.13 13.18 11.72
CA GLN A 127 -12.85 14.41 11.37
C GLN A 127 -14.18 14.08 10.67
N VAL A 128 -15.25 13.88 11.45
CA VAL A 128 -16.55 13.39 10.97
C VAL A 128 -17.32 14.35 10.06
N SER A 129 -16.99 15.65 10.10
CA SER A 129 -17.67 16.68 9.30
C SER A 129 -17.07 16.87 7.91
N SER A 130 -15.93 16.22 7.60
CA SER A 130 -15.29 16.32 6.29
C SER A 130 -15.98 15.40 5.29
N ILE A 131 -16.30 15.92 4.10
CA ILE A 131 -16.90 15.19 2.97
C ILE A 131 -16.16 15.53 1.65
N GLY A 132 -15.10 16.34 1.72
CA GLY A 132 -14.57 17.08 0.57
C GLY A 132 -14.07 16.22 -0.59
N HIS A 133 -13.78 14.94 -0.36
CA HIS A 133 -13.28 14.00 -1.36
C HIS A 133 -14.27 12.91 -1.76
N CYS A 134 -15.39 12.78 -1.05
CA CYS A 134 -16.45 11.86 -1.44
C CYS A 134 -17.28 12.50 -2.56
N GLN A 135 -17.51 11.76 -3.65
CA GLN A 135 -18.31 12.26 -4.76
C GLN A 135 -19.77 12.42 -4.31
N GLN A 136 -20.42 13.52 -4.66
CA GLN A 136 -21.82 13.77 -4.29
C GLN A 136 -22.79 12.66 -4.73
N ASN A 137 -22.41 11.90 -5.77
CA ASN A 137 -23.19 10.78 -6.30
C ASN A 137 -22.65 9.39 -5.86
N SER A 138 -21.69 9.32 -4.92
CA SER A 138 -21.24 8.03 -4.42
C SER A 138 -22.25 7.44 -3.44
N PRO A 139 -22.41 6.10 -3.40
CA PRO A 139 -23.08 5.45 -2.27
C PRO A 139 -22.46 5.90 -0.96
N ASN A 140 -23.29 6.06 0.08
CA ASN A 140 -22.86 6.52 1.41
C ASN A 140 -22.22 7.92 1.38
N TYR A 141 -22.75 8.85 0.58
CA TYR A 141 -22.31 10.26 0.59
C TYR A 141 -22.95 11.04 1.75
N TYR A 142 -24.28 11.00 1.86
CA TYR A 142 -25.04 11.79 2.83
C TYR A 142 -26.29 11.04 3.26
N ASN A 143 -26.60 11.08 4.56
CA ASN A 143 -27.83 10.53 5.10
C ASN A 143 -28.89 11.63 5.15
N GLU A 144 -29.82 11.62 4.19
CA GLU A 144 -30.90 12.61 4.10
C GLU A 144 -31.82 12.57 5.34
N ASN A 145 -31.96 11.41 5.98
CA ASN A 145 -32.83 11.23 7.13
C ASN A 145 -32.28 11.87 8.41
N GLU A 146 -30.95 11.89 8.56
CA GLU A 146 -30.28 12.40 9.76
C GLU A 146 -29.66 13.79 9.57
N GLY A 147 -29.61 14.29 8.32
CA GLY A 147 -28.95 15.55 8.00
C GLY A 147 -27.44 15.53 8.29
N SER A 148 -26.82 14.35 8.20
CA SER A 148 -25.42 14.12 8.54
C SER A 148 -24.70 13.37 7.42
N PRO A 149 -23.40 13.60 7.19
CA PRO A 149 -22.64 12.76 6.30
C PRO A 149 -22.51 11.34 6.83
N VAL A 150 -22.57 10.36 5.93
CA VAL A 150 -22.22 8.98 6.29
C VAL A 150 -20.71 8.93 6.53
N VAL A 151 -20.30 8.20 7.56
CA VAL A 151 -18.89 8.08 7.93
C VAL A 151 -18.52 6.62 8.14
N PRO A 152 -17.46 6.11 7.47
CA PRO A 152 -16.75 6.74 6.37
C PRO A 152 -17.58 6.79 5.09
N CYS A 153 -17.43 7.87 4.33
CA CYS A 153 -18.12 8.04 3.05
C CYS A 153 -17.35 7.41 1.88
N GLY A 154 -18.08 7.16 0.79
CA GLY A 154 -17.53 6.77 -0.50
C GLY A 154 -17.63 5.28 -0.82
N VAL A 155 -17.35 4.95 -2.08
CA VAL A 155 -17.51 3.59 -2.62
C VAL A 155 -16.61 2.60 -1.91
N VAL A 156 -15.41 3.01 -1.50
CA VAL A 156 -14.47 2.13 -0.80
C VAL A 156 -15.08 1.59 0.50
N ALA A 157 -15.73 2.45 1.28
CA ALA A 157 -16.39 2.04 2.52
C ALA A 157 -17.70 1.27 2.24
N GLY A 158 -18.44 1.67 1.21
CA GLY A 158 -19.71 1.03 0.84
C GLY A 158 -19.58 -0.38 0.26
N SER A 159 -18.42 -0.73 -0.32
CA SER A 159 -18.16 -2.06 -0.87
C SER A 159 -17.36 -2.96 0.07
N LEU A 160 -17.35 -2.68 1.38
CA LEU A 160 -16.63 -3.49 2.36
C LEU A 160 -17.09 -4.96 2.30
N PHE A 161 -16.13 -5.88 2.24
CA PHE A 161 -16.40 -7.30 2.30
C PHE A 161 -17.13 -7.69 3.60
N ASN A 162 -18.20 -8.48 3.50
CA ASN A 162 -19.16 -8.71 4.58
C ASN A 162 -19.32 -10.17 5.02
N ASP A 163 -18.56 -11.11 4.45
CA ASP A 163 -18.62 -12.51 4.88
C ASP A 163 -17.78 -12.74 6.15
N SER A 164 -18.15 -13.77 6.90
CA SER A 164 -17.48 -14.21 8.11
C SER A 164 -17.01 -15.64 7.97
N PHE A 165 -15.76 -15.91 8.35
CA PHE A 165 -15.16 -17.24 8.27
C PHE A 165 -15.03 -17.88 9.66
N GLU A 166 -15.42 -19.15 9.76
CA GLU A 166 -15.16 -20.00 10.92
C GLU A 166 -14.47 -21.27 10.44
N LEU A 167 -13.35 -21.64 11.09
CA LEU A 167 -12.59 -22.83 10.73
C LEU A 167 -12.84 -23.94 11.76
N LEU A 168 -13.16 -25.13 11.26
CA LEU A 168 -13.43 -26.32 12.06
C LEU A 168 -12.44 -27.42 11.68
N GLN A 169 -11.72 -27.95 12.67
CA GLN A 169 -10.86 -29.12 12.50
C GLN A 169 -11.44 -30.28 13.33
N ASN A 170 -11.90 -31.36 12.68
CA ASN A 170 -12.54 -32.50 13.35
C ASN A 170 -13.66 -32.06 14.33
N PHE A 171 -14.55 -31.17 13.87
CA PHE A 171 -15.65 -30.57 14.66
C PHE A 171 -15.20 -29.73 15.87
N LYS A 172 -13.93 -29.34 15.94
CA LYS A 172 -13.41 -28.39 16.94
C LYS A 172 -13.12 -27.05 16.28
N LEU A 173 -13.56 -25.97 16.92
CA LEU A 173 -13.31 -24.61 16.46
C LEU A 173 -11.82 -24.26 16.57
N VAL A 174 -11.24 -23.85 15.44
CA VAL A 174 -9.88 -23.31 15.39
C VAL A 174 -9.96 -21.80 15.69
N PRO A 175 -9.31 -21.30 16.75
CA PRO A 175 -9.44 -19.91 17.15
C PRO A 175 -8.67 -18.99 16.18
N LEU A 176 -9.41 -18.20 15.39
CA LEU A 176 -8.84 -17.14 14.57
C LEU A 176 -8.58 -15.88 15.40
N THR A 177 -7.38 -15.29 15.30
CA THR A 177 -7.04 -14.05 16.00
C THR A 177 -6.73 -12.91 15.03
N PRO A 178 -7.28 -11.69 15.23
CA PRO A 178 -7.02 -10.53 14.38
C PRO A 178 -5.76 -9.76 14.78
N LYS A 179 -4.95 -10.30 15.70
CA LYS A 179 -3.73 -9.64 16.18
C LYS A 179 -2.64 -9.81 15.14
N GLY A 180 -1.92 -8.74 14.82
CA GLY A 180 -0.80 -8.78 13.87
C GLY A 180 -1.15 -8.47 12.42
N ILE A 181 -2.44 -8.39 12.06
CA ILE A 181 -2.87 -8.13 10.67
C ILE A 181 -2.42 -6.74 10.18
N ASN A 182 -2.66 -5.67 10.96
CA ASN A 182 -2.28 -4.32 10.55
C ASN A 182 -1.06 -3.84 11.34
N VAL A 183 -0.05 -3.33 10.63
CA VAL A 183 1.15 -2.72 11.22
C VAL A 183 0.78 -1.54 12.13
N ASP A 184 1.19 -1.59 13.38
CA ASP A 184 0.83 -0.60 14.41
C ASP A 184 1.19 0.85 14.06
N LYS A 185 2.31 1.04 13.35
CA LYS A 185 2.76 2.38 12.92
C LYS A 185 1.80 3.00 11.92
N LEU A 186 1.34 2.22 10.93
CA LEU A 186 0.36 2.66 9.95
C LEU A 186 -0.98 2.93 10.61
N ARG A 187 -1.39 2.01 11.49
CA ARG A 187 -2.62 2.10 12.27
C ARG A 187 -2.73 3.44 13.02
N LYS A 188 -1.69 3.83 13.76
CA LYS A 188 -1.66 5.07 14.57
C LYS A 188 -1.60 6.36 13.73
N ARG A 189 -1.05 6.28 12.51
CA ARG A 189 -0.87 7.43 11.62
C ARG A 189 -2.13 7.72 10.80
N LYS A 190 -2.73 6.68 10.20
CA LYS A 190 -3.84 6.81 9.23
C LYS A 190 -5.23 6.75 9.89
N TYR A 191 -5.37 6.04 11.00
CA TYR A 191 -6.67 5.80 11.63
C TYR A 191 -6.75 6.35 13.05
N ARG A 192 -7.79 7.12 13.35
CA ARG A 192 -8.09 7.62 14.69
C ARG A 192 -9.59 7.73 14.90
N ASN A 193 -10.04 7.39 16.10
CA ASN A 193 -11.42 7.65 16.48
C ASN A 193 -11.68 9.16 16.57
N PRO A 194 -12.89 9.61 16.19
CA PRO A 194 -13.29 10.98 16.42
C PRO A 194 -13.29 11.30 17.91
N LYS A 195 -13.07 12.57 18.25
CA LYS A 195 -13.18 13.04 19.64
C LYS A 195 -14.66 13.02 20.00
N LEU A 196 -15.03 12.26 21.05
CA LEU A 196 -16.39 12.24 21.57
C LEU A 196 -16.77 13.64 22.07
N CYS A 197 -17.74 14.28 21.42
CA CYS A 197 -18.37 15.49 21.93
C CYS A 197 -19.52 15.10 22.88
N LYS A 198 -19.69 15.84 23.98
CA LYS A 198 -20.67 15.55 25.06
C LYS A 198 -22.15 15.63 24.64
N TYR A 199 -22.47 16.07 23.42
CA TYR A 199 -23.84 16.35 22.97
C TYR A 199 -24.11 15.92 21.52
N THR A 200 -23.77 14.67 21.19
CA THR A 200 -24.28 14.04 19.96
C THR A 200 -24.73 12.62 20.30
N PRO A 201 -25.94 12.19 19.90
CA PRO A 201 -26.30 10.78 19.97
C PRO A 201 -25.39 10.01 19.01
N VAL A 202 -24.33 9.43 19.57
CA VAL A 202 -23.40 8.54 18.88
C VAL A 202 -24.09 7.19 18.78
N LEU A 203 -24.72 6.91 17.64
CA LEU A 203 -25.24 5.57 17.37
C LEU A 203 -24.94 5.15 15.93
N ASP A 204 -23.67 5.24 15.53
CA ASP A 204 -23.09 4.34 14.51
C ASP A 204 -21.57 4.56 14.30
N LEU A 205 -21.11 5.77 14.61
CA LEU A 205 -19.73 6.21 14.37
C LEU A 205 -18.65 5.58 15.26
N SER A 206 -19.03 4.88 16.34
CA SER A 206 -18.06 4.15 17.19
C SER A 206 -17.61 2.81 16.61
N MET A 207 -18.23 2.33 15.53
CA MET A 207 -18.06 0.96 15.03
C MET A 207 -16.84 0.77 14.12
N LEU A 208 -16.38 1.82 13.40
CA LEU A 208 -15.47 1.64 12.27
C LEU A 208 -13.97 1.78 12.57
N PHE A 209 -13.59 2.43 13.67
CA PHE A 209 -12.19 2.82 13.91
C PHE A 209 -11.55 2.27 15.19
N SER A 210 -12.22 1.40 15.95
CA SER A 210 -11.92 1.13 17.36
C SER A 210 -10.43 0.82 17.69
N GLN A 211 -9.86 1.66 18.57
CA GLN A 211 -8.94 1.31 19.65
C GLN A 211 -9.42 2.01 20.93
N PRO A 212 -9.19 1.42 22.12
CA PRO A 212 -10.02 1.63 23.30
C PRO A 212 -9.89 3.06 23.85
N LEU A 213 -11.00 3.80 23.84
CA LEU A 213 -11.23 4.84 24.83
C LEU A 213 -11.67 4.15 26.13
N GLY A 214 -11.14 4.61 27.26
CA GLY A 214 -11.14 3.93 28.55
C GLY A 214 -12.49 3.40 29.07
N LYS A 215 -12.36 2.50 30.05
CA LYS A 215 -13.37 1.84 30.90
C LYS A 215 -14.79 2.45 30.78
N GLY A 216 -15.64 1.89 29.93
CA GLY A 216 -17.06 2.29 29.93
C GLY A 216 -17.92 1.75 28.79
N LEU A 217 -17.40 1.62 27.55
CA LEU A 217 -18.15 0.98 26.46
C LEU A 217 -17.86 -0.51 26.40
N SER A 218 -18.93 -1.30 26.34
CA SER A 218 -18.92 -2.76 26.25
C SER A 218 -17.96 -3.24 25.16
N LYS A 219 -17.00 -4.06 25.58
CA LYS A 219 -15.93 -4.68 24.77
C LYS A 219 -16.52 -5.82 23.95
N THR A 220 -17.23 -5.55 22.86
CA THR A 220 -17.64 -6.64 21.97
C THR A 220 -16.49 -6.96 21.01
N TRP A 221 -16.08 -8.22 20.99
CA TRP A 221 -15.07 -8.78 20.09
C TRP A 221 -15.34 -8.45 18.62
N GLU A 222 -16.62 -8.44 18.23
CA GLU A 222 -17.08 -8.13 16.88
C GLU A 222 -16.74 -6.69 16.44
N MET A 223 -16.83 -5.70 17.34
CA MET A 223 -16.46 -4.31 17.01
C MET A 223 -14.95 -4.13 16.78
N LEU A 224 -14.13 -4.94 17.45
CA LEU A 224 -12.69 -4.93 17.21
C LEU A 224 -12.38 -5.60 15.87
N LYS A 225 -12.98 -6.76 15.57
CA LYS A 225 -12.80 -7.45 14.27
C LYS A 225 -13.14 -6.56 13.09
N GLN A 226 -14.32 -5.93 13.12
CA GLN A 226 -14.79 -5.04 12.05
C GLN A 226 -13.82 -3.87 11.81
N ALA A 227 -13.25 -3.30 12.86
CA ALA A 227 -12.30 -2.20 12.74
C ALA A 227 -10.94 -2.62 12.13
N TRP A 228 -10.43 -3.83 12.43
CA TRP A 228 -9.21 -4.33 11.77
C TRP A 228 -9.49 -4.64 10.30
N HIS A 229 -10.59 -5.35 10.03
CA HIS A 229 -11.02 -5.70 8.69
C HIS A 229 -11.17 -4.47 7.79
N PHE A 230 -11.86 -3.44 8.29
CA PHE A 230 -12.01 -2.17 7.58
C PHE A 230 -10.66 -1.52 7.24
N ARG A 231 -9.69 -1.53 8.16
CA ARG A 231 -8.36 -0.93 7.91
C ARG A 231 -7.54 -1.68 6.88
N THR A 232 -7.72 -2.99 6.77
CA THR A 232 -7.09 -3.82 5.73
C THR A 232 -7.74 -3.57 4.38
N TRP A 233 -9.04 -3.32 4.37
CA TRP A 233 -9.80 -2.98 3.17
C TRP A 233 -9.45 -1.61 2.56
N THR A 234 -9.17 -0.60 3.39
CA THR A 234 -8.96 0.82 2.97
C THR A 234 -7.50 1.28 2.92
#